data_AF-F7ARY3-F1
#
_entry.id   AF-F7ARY3-F1
#
_cell.length_a   1.000
_cell.length_b   1.000
_cell.length_c   1.000
_cell.angle_alpha   90.00
_cell.angle_beta   90.00
_cell.angle_gamma   90.00
#
_symmetry.space_group_name_H-M   'P 1'
#
loop_
_entity.id
_entity.type
_entity.pdbx_description
1 polymer ?
#
loop_
_entity_poly.entity_id
_entity_poly.type
_entity_poly.pdbx_seq_one_letter_code
_entity_poly.pdbx_strand_id
1 'polypeptide(L)'
;MDILVDGHTVPGANGTSEYDNIPDREGYDRFIRCIGFTFNNSIFHPSMQPSILEHLWDFKFPGITFSYQAMNYSNMYFAGSSAHSLDYRKSAGGFIHGYRYTVRTLHRIMEWKHHGVQWPAVKFSNPLDLMTHMLKRVNEAADIASMFKSLCDIVVFDEQGISSSYLEAFPCLLISRLSKGSGHNANGPVIVISMQTGNFTGAGVDPFPAERTIFAASAAHRSNSLHPVFYYYNQLSTDQQFLDRPKKWILPIPDRLLHLMEDFHFQFDAETTHALTLRRFLEDTLGRDLRNWFADDCLKMSMTASSLPLG
;
A
#
# COMPACT_ATOMS: atom_id res chain seq x y z
N MET A 1 -6.70 -46.12 27.53
CA MET A 1 -6.60 -45.49 28.85
C MET A 1 -7.94 -44.82 29.06
N ASP A 2 -8.80 -45.49 29.81
CA ASP A 2 -10.20 -45.12 29.96
C ASP A 2 -10.32 -43.78 30.69
N ILE A 3 -10.96 -42.82 30.06
CA ILE A 3 -11.28 -41.53 30.69
C ILE A 3 -12.57 -41.78 31.46
N LEU A 4 -12.43 -41.92 32.78
CA LEU A 4 -13.53 -41.90 33.74
C LEU A 4 -14.33 -40.60 33.52
N VAL A 5 -15.57 -40.76 33.07
CA VAL A 5 -16.54 -39.66 33.00
C VAL A 5 -17.08 -39.48 34.42
N ASP A 6 -16.50 -38.57 35.17
CA ASP A 6 -17.04 -38.21 36.48
C ASP A 6 -18.23 -37.24 36.29
N GLY A 7 -19.37 -37.62 36.83
CA GLY A 7 -20.70 -37.08 36.50
C GLY A 7 -21.12 -35.88 37.35
N HIS A 8 -20.18 -35.03 37.79
CA HIS A 8 -20.46 -34.07 38.87
C HIS A 8 -19.90 -32.68 38.68
N THR A 9 -20.07 -32.04 37.52
CA THR A 9 -19.94 -30.58 37.42
C THR A 9 -21.05 -29.98 36.56
N VAL A 10 -21.92 -29.20 37.19
CA VAL A 10 -22.94 -28.39 36.53
C VAL A 10 -22.54 -26.92 36.72
N PRO A 11 -22.49 -26.10 35.66
CA PRO A 11 -22.17 -24.67 35.79
C PRO A 11 -23.17 -23.98 36.74
N GLY A 12 -22.67 -23.34 37.80
CA GLY A 12 -23.47 -22.57 38.77
C GLY A 12 -23.76 -23.24 40.12
N ALA A 13 -23.09 -24.35 40.47
CA ALA A 13 -23.22 -24.94 41.80
C ALA A 13 -22.46 -24.13 42.89
N ASN A 14 -23.08 -24.01 44.06
CA ASN A 14 -22.62 -23.25 45.24
C ASN A 14 -21.46 -23.94 46.01
N GLY A 15 -20.36 -24.25 45.33
CA GLY A 15 -19.16 -24.82 45.97
C GLY A 15 -17.92 -24.04 45.61
N THR A 16 -17.56 -23.02 46.40
CA THR A 16 -16.22 -22.44 46.31
C THR A 16 -15.25 -23.36 47.05
N SER A 17 -14.25 -23.86 46.34
CA SER A 17 -13.11 -24.62 46.91
C SER A 17 -12.46 -23.85 48.07
N GLU A 18 -12.10 -24.56 49.14
CA GLU A 18 -11.40 -24.02 50.31
C GLU A 18 -9.91 -23.68 50.01
N TYR A 19 -9.39 -24.13 48.86
CA TYR A 19 -8.04 -23.87 48.38
C TYR A 19 -8.04 -22.94 47.16
N ASP A 20 -7.22 -21.88 47.22
CA ASP A 20 -7.01 -20.84 46.18
C ASP A 20 -6.38 -21.41 44.90
N ASN A 21 -5.42 -22.34 45.03
CA ASN A 21 -4.62 -22.83 43.92
C ASN A 21 -4.75 -24.35 43.79
N ILE A 22 -5.58 -24.79 42.85
CA ILE A 22 -5.70 -26.20 42.45
C ILE A 22 -4.83 -26.40 41.19
N PRO A 23 -3.67 -27.09 41.28
CA PRO A 23 -2.76 -27.27 40.15
C PRO A 23 -3.32 -28.19 39.06
N ASP A 24 -4.11 -29.20 39.45
CA ASP A 24 -5.01 -29.92 38.56
C ASP A 24 -6.28 -29.09 38.39
N ARG A 25 -6.21 -28.03 37.58
CA ARG A 25 -7.42 -27.30 37.17
C ARG A 25 -8.39 -28.31 36.53
N GLU A 26 -9.38 -28.75 37.28
CA GLU A 26 -10.43 -29.66 36.79
C GLU A 26 -11.12 -29.04 35.57
N GLY A 27 -11.63 -29.94 34.72
CA GLY A 27 -11.86 -29.73 33.29
C GLY A 27 -12.63 -28.47 32.88
N TYR A 28 -12.31 -27.97 31.68
CA TYR A 28 -13.04 -26.86 31.07
C TYR A 28 -14.46 -27.29 30.68
N ASP A 29 -15.47 -26.47 31.03
CA ASP A 29 -16.85 -26.67 30.56
C ASP A 29 -16.97 -26.60 29.03
N ARG A 30 -16.15 -25.75 28.41
CA ARG A 30 -16.17 -25.46 26.97
C ARG A 30 -14.76 -25.20 26.46
N PHE A 31 -14.45 -25.78 25.31
CA PHE A 31 -13.22 -25.50 24.56
C PHE A 31 -13.57 -24.71 23.31
N ILE A 32 -13.02 -23.49 23.17
CA ILE A 32 -13.16 -22.67 21.95
C ILE A 32 -11.84 -22.75 21.17
N ARG A 33 -11.87 -23.38 19.99
CA ARG A 33 -10.70 -23.49 19.11
C ARG A 33 -10.56 -22.25 18.24
N CYS A 34 -9.64 -21.35 18.64
CA CYS A 34 -9.29 -20.13 17.89
C CYS A 34 -8.01 -20.30 17.05
N ILE A 35 -7.84 -21.46 16.41
CA ILE A 35 -6.61 -21.82 15.66
C ILE A 35 -6.57 -21.27 14.22
N GLY A 36 -7.55 -20.47 13.83
CA GLY A 36 -7.64 -19.85 12.51
C GLY A 36 -8.49 -20.63 11.50
N PHE A 37 -8.26 -20.35 10.21
CA PHE A 37 -9.02 -20.90 9.08
C PHE A 37 -8.06 -21.29 7.96
N THR A 38 -8.42 -22.32 7.20
CA THR A 38 -7.73 -22.74 5.97
C THR A 38 -8.58 -22.41 4.74
N PHE A 39 -7.95 -22.29 3.58
CA PHE A 39 -8.68 -22.09 2.32
C PHE A 39 -9.45 -23.36 1.92
N ASN A 40 -10.77 -23.25 1.78
CA ASN A 40 -11.61 -24.35 1.30
C ASN A 40 -11.72 -24.31 -0.23
N ASN A 41 -11.16 -25.32 -0.91
CA ASN A 41 -11.21 -25.48 -2.36
C ASN A 41 -12.31 -26.48 -2.82
N SER A 42 -13.20 -26.94 -1.94
CA SER A 42 -14.23 -27.94 -2.27
C SER A 42 -15.29 -27.44 -3.26
N ILE A 43 -15.38 -26.12 -3.47
CA ILE A 43 -16.29 -25.51 -4.45
C ILE A 43 -15.80 -25.73 -5.90
N PHE A 44 -14.51 -25.98 -6.10
CA PHE A 44 -13.94 -26.19 -7.42
C PHE A 44 -14.16 -27.63 -7.89
N HIS A 45 -14.33 -27.80 -9.19
CA HIS A 45 -14.40 -29.14 -9.80
C HIS A 45 -13.10 -29.91 -9.50
N PRO A 46 -13.10 -31.24 -9.30
CA PRO A 46 -11.89 -32.01 -8.95
C PRO A 46 -10.70 -31.85 -9.91
N SER A 47 -10.96 -31.49 -11.19
CA SER A 47 -9.93 -31.16 -12.18
C SER A 47 -9.36 -29.74 -12.08
N MET A 48 -9.94 -28.90 -11.22
CA MET A 48 -9.52 -27.53 -10.91
C MET A 48 -9.06 -27.48 -9.46
N GLN A 49 -7.75 -27.47 -9.25
CA GLN A 49 -7.15 -27.38 -7.92
C GLN A 49 -6.31 -26.11 -7.83
N PRO A 50 -6.92 -24.96 -7.47
CA PRO A 50 -6.16 -23.72 -7.35
C PRO A 50 -5.02 -23.91 -6.36
N SER A 51 -3.83 -23.45 -6.73
CA SER A 51 -2.67 -23.49 -5.83
C SER A 51 -3.01 -22.82 -4.50
N ILE A 52 -2.52 -23.37 -3.39
CA ILE A 52 -2.59 -22.71 -2.08
C ILE A 52 -1.28 -21.94 -1.88
N LEU A 53 -1.33 -20.82 -1.16
CA LEU A 53 -0.14 -20.03 -0.91
C LEU A 53 0.77 -20.70 0.12
N GLU A 54 1.78 -21.45 -0.34
CA GLU A 54 2.59 -22.38 0.47
C GLU A 54 3.48 -21.70 1.54
N HIS A 55 3.87 -20.43 1.34
CA HIS A 55 4.71 -19.72 2.32
C HIS A 55 3.94 -19.22 3.55
N LEU A 56 2.61 -19.37 3.55
CA LEU A 56 1.80 -19.15 4.73
C LEU A 56 1.57 -20.49 5.43
N TRP A 57 2.18 -20.63 6.61
CA TRP A 57 2.08 -21.80 7.49
C TRP A 57 0.64 -22.24 7.82
N ASP A 58 -0.36 -21.38 7.60
CA ASP A 58 -1.77 -21.63 7.88
C ASP A 58 -2.60 -22.02 6.64
N PHE A 59 -2.02 -22.12 5.43
CA PHE A 59 -2.74 -22.47 4.19
C PHE A 59 -4.04 -21.66 3.98
N LYS A 60 -4.06 -20.43 4.49
CA LYS A 60 -5.29 -19.64 4.68
C LYS A 60 -5.86 -19.06 3.39
N PHE A 61 -5.03 -18.91 2.36
CA PHE A 61 -5.39 -18.21 1.14
C PHE A 61 -4.94 -18.94 -0.14
N PRO A 62 -5.65 -18.70 -1.27
CA PRO A 62 -5.21 -19.22 -2.56
C PRO A 62 -3.96 -18.48 -3.04
N GLY A 63 -3.16 -19.20 -3.81
CA GLY A 63 -2.05 -18.68 -4.57
C GLY A 63 -2.50 -17.89 -5.79
N ILE A 64 -2.26 -16.59 -5.77
CA ILE A 64 -2.64 -15.66 -6.84
C ILE A 64 -1.47 -14.76 -7.24
N THR A 65 -1.53 -14.28 -8.47
CA THR A 65 -0.62 -13.28 -9.05
C THR A 65 -0.98 -11.87 -8.57
N PHE A 66 -0.10 -10.89 -8.83
CA PHE A 66 -0.35 -9.48 -8.50
C PHE A 66 -1.52 -8.84 -9.26
N SER A 67 -2.05 -9.50 -10.30
CA SER A 67 -3.29 -9.12 -10.98
C SER A 67 -4.52 -9.86 -10.46
N TYR A 68 -4.40 -10.53 -9.30
CA TYR A 68 -5.43 -11.34 -8.63
C TYR A 68 -5.90 -12.57 -9.42
N GLN A 69 -5.18 -12.95 -10.47
CA GLN A 69 -5.42 -14.19 -11.20
C GLN A 69 -4.81 -15.37 -10.44
N ALA A 70 -5.46 -16.53 -10.49
CA ALA A 70 -4.88 -17.80 -10.02
C ALA A 70 -3.52 -18.05 -10.67
N MET A 71 -2.54 -18.56 -9.91
CA MET A 71 -1.21 -18.83 -10.44
C MET A 71 -1.21 -19.97 -11.48
N ASN A 72 -2.02 -21.00 -11.28
CA ASN A 72 -2.06 -22.20 -12.11
C ASN A 72 -3.21 -22.27 -13.12
N TYR A 73 -4.09 -21.26 -13.16
CA TYR A 73 -5.20 -21.21 -14.12
C TYR A 73 -5.31 -19.84 -14.78
N SER A 74 -5.34 -19.83 -16.12
CA SER A 74 -5.65 -18.63 -16.89
C SER A 74 -7.12 -18.26 -16.76
N ASN A 75 -7.40 -16.96 -16.68
CA ASN A 75 -8.77 -16.40 -16.63
C ASN A 75 -9.61 -16.84 -15.41
N MET A 76 -8.96 -17.35 -14.36
CA MET A 76 -9.58 -17.56 -13.05
C MET A 76 -9.06 -16.51 -12.07
N TYR A 77 -9.96 -15.78 -11.42
CA TYR A 77 -9.60 -14.65 -10.56
C TYR A 77 -10.23 -14.78 -9.19
N PHE A 78 -9.58 -14.18 -8.20
CA PHE A 78 -10.08 -14.14 -6.83
C PHE A 78 -10.37 -12.70 -6.40
N ALA A 79 -11.46 -12.54 -5.67
CA ALA A 79 -11.96 -11.25 -5.21
C ALA A 79 -12.34 -11.33 -3.73
N GLY A 80 -12.53 -10.17 -3.08
CA GLY A 80 -12.87 -10.11 -1.66
C GLY A 80 -11.73 -10.59 -0.76
N SER A 81 -12.07 -11.23 0.35
CA SER A 81 -11.08 -11.68 1.34
C SER A 81 -10.08 -12.71 0.79
N SER A 82 -10.39 -13.46 -0.28
CA SER A 82 -9.42 -14.37 -0.90
C SER A 82 -8.25 -13.63 -1.56
N ALA A 83 -8.47 -12.39 -2.02
CA ALA A 83 -7.42 -11.53 -2.56
C ALA A 83 -6.47 -10.98 -1.48
N HIS A 84 -6.83 -11.11 -0.20
CA HIS A 84 -6.00 -10.68 0.93
C HIS A 84 -4.67 -11.44 1.04
N SER A 85 -4.48 -12.49 0.24
CA SER A 85 -3.24 -13.26 0.21
C SER A 85 -2.01 -12.41 -0.12
N LEU A 86 -2.18 -11.36 -0.95
CA LEU A 86 -1.09 -10.48 -1.38
C LEU A 86 -0.64 -9.50 -0.27
N ASP A 87 -1.55 -9.13 0.62
CA ASP A 87 -1.35 -8.14 1.67
C ASP A 87 -1.59 -8.68 3.09
N TYR A 88 -1.61 -10.01 3.24
CA TYR A 88 -1.80 -10.67 4.54
C TYR A 88 -0.74 -10.22 5.54
N ARG A 89 -1.19 -9.79 6.73
CA ARG A 89 -0.37 -9.19 7.79
C ARG A 89 0.42 -7.94 7.36
N LYS A 90 0.06 -7.35 6.22
CA LYS A 90 0.68 -6.12 5.71
C LYS A 90 -0.32 -4.98 5.65
N SER A 91 -1.54 -5.23 5.17
CA SER A 91 -2.53 -4.18 4.92
C SER A 91 -3.96 -4.65 5.23
N ALA A 92 -4.96 -3.86 4.82
CA ALA A 92 -6.35 -4.03 5.23
C ALA A 92 -7.24 -4.91 4.33
N GLY A 93 -6.67 -5.63 3.36
CA GLY A 93 -7.41 -6.43 2.38
C GLY A 93 -8.30 -7.54 2.97
N GLY A 94 -8.14 -7.88 4.25
CA GLY A 94 -8.98 -8.84 4.94
C GLY A 94 -10.35 -8.30 5.35
N PHE A 95 -10.51 -6.97 5.40
CA PHE A 95 -11.71 -6.29 5.89
C PHE A 95 -12.41 -5.51 4.78
N ILE A 96 -13.70 -5.19 4.97
CA ILE A 96 -14.54 -4.46 4.00
C ILE A 96 -13.86 -3.19 3.49
N HIS A 97 -13.14 -2.49 4.37
CA HIS A 97 -12.51 -1.25 3.99
C HIS A 97 -11.32 -1.42 3.04
N GLY A 98 -10.62 -2.56 3.06
CA GLY A 98 -9.54 -2.87 2.13
C GLY A 98 -9.99 -3.63 0.90
N TYR A 99 -10.73 -4.74 1.04
CA TYR A 99 -11.05 -5.56 -0.14
C TYR A 99 -11.97 -4.86 -1.15
N ARG A 100 -12.75 -3.84 -0.76
CA ARG A 100 -13.49 -3.02 -1.75
C ARG A 100 -12.55 -2.38 -2.78
N TYR A 101 -11.34 -2.03 -2.36
CA TYR A 101 -10.34 -1.46 -3.24
C TYR A 101 -9.63 -2.55 -4.04
N THR A 102 -9.34 -3.71 -3.47
CA THR A 102 -8.79 -4.84 -4.28
C THR A 102 -9.79 -5.31 -5.35
N VAL A 103 -11.09 -5.32 -5.05
CA VAL A 103 -12.16 -5.60 -6.03
C VAL A 103 -12.22 -4.53 -7.11
N ARG A 104 -12.15 -3.23 -6.75
CA ARG A 104 -12.09 -2.12 -7.71
C ARG A 104 -10.85 -2.20 -8.61
N THR A 105 -9.71 -2.55 -8.03
CA THR A 105 -8.46 -2.74 -8.75
C THR A 105 -8.57 -3.92 -9.72
N LEU A 106 -9.10 -5.08 -9.28
CA LEU A 106 -9.38 -6.21 -10.15
C LEU A 106 -10.32 -5.83 -11.31
N HIS A 107 -11.40 -5.08 -11.03
CA HIS A 107 -12.30 -4.58 -12.06
C HIS A 107 -11.55 -3.80 -13.15
N ARG A 108 -10.71 -2.83 -12.76
CA ARG A 108 -9.92 -2.03 -13.71
C ARG A 108 -8.92 -2.87 -14.51
N ILE A 109 -8.28 -3.87 -13.88
CA ILE A 109 -7.40 -4.81 -14.59
C ILE A 109 -8.17 -5.58 -15.66
N MET A 110 -9.37 -6.03 -15.34
CA MET A 110 -10.22 -6.79 -16.26
C MET A 110 -10.76 -5.91 -17.39
N GLU A 111 -11.15 -4.66 -17.09
CA GLU A 111 -11.56 -3.66 -18.08
C GLU A 111 -10.47 -3.40 -19.11
N TRP A 112 -9.22 -3.23 -18.68
CA TRP A 112 -8.10 -3.10 -19.60
C TRP A 112 -7.88 -4.39 -20.40
N LYS A 113 -7.78 -5.54 -19.71
CA LYS A 113 -7.46 -6.83 -20.34
C LYS A 113 -8.50 -7.29 -21.37
N HIS A 114 -9.79 -7.07 -21.11
CA HIS A 114 -10.88 -7.63 -21.92
C HIS A 114 -11.62 -6.60 -22.77
N HIS A 115 -11.55 -5.32 -22.42
CA HIS A 115 -12.30 -4.26 -23.11
C HIS A 115 -11.42 -3.12 -23.61
N GLY A 116 -10.11 -3.14 -23.34
CA GLY A 116 -9.18 -2.09 -23.77
C GLY A 116 -9.42 -0.74 -23.10
N VAL A 117 -10.18 -0.70 -22.01
CA VAL A 117 -10.42 0.53 -21.25
C VAL A 117 -9.19 0.78 -20.37
N GLN A 118 -8.46 1.85 -20.68
CA GLN A 118 -7.26 2.23 -19.94
C GLN A 118 -7.58 2.52 -18.46
N TRP A 119 -6.57 2.35 -17.61
CA TRP A 119 -6.67 2.75 -16.21
C TRP A 119 -7.09 4.22 -16.11
N PRO A 120 -8.02 4.59 -15.22
CA PRO A 120 -8.41 5.99 -15.06
C PRO A 120 -7.20 6.88 -14.72
N ALA A 121 -7.03 7.97 -15.46
CA ALA A 121 -5.91 8.90 -15.28
C ALA A 121 -6.38 10.35 -15.30
N VAL A 122 -5.82 11.16 -14.40
CA VAL A 122 -5.96 12.63 -14.39
C VAL A 122 -4.75 13.21 -15.09
N LYS A 123 -4.95 14.08 -16.08
CA LYS A 123 -3.86 14.68 -16.86
C LYS A 123 -3.55 16.09 -16.36
N PHE A 124 -2.27 16.41 -16.27
CA PHE A 124 -1.77 17.72 -15.89
C PHE A 124 -0.87 18.26 -17.00
N SER A 125 -1.00 19.55 -17.28
CA SER A 125 -0.15 20.26 -18.25
C SER A 125 0.98 21.04 -17.58
N ASN A 126 0.96 21.12 -16.24
CA ASN A 126 1.92 21.84 -15.41
C ASN A 126 2.22 21.03 -14.13
N PRO A 127 3.49 20.86 -13.72
CA PRO A 127 3.84 20.18 -12.47
C PRO A 127 3.33 20.87 -11.19
N LEU A 128 3.01 22.17 -11.24
CA LEU A 128 2.45 22.86 -10.08
C LEU A 128 1.06 22.33 -9.69
N ASP A 129 0.16 22.16 -10.66
CA ASP A 129 -1.18 21.62 -10.43
C ASP A 129 -1.13 20.17 -9.93
N LEU A 130 -0.14 19.42 -10.43
CA LEU A 130 0.15 18.06 -10.01
C LEU A 130 0.47 17.99 -8.51
N MET A 131 1.28 18.91 -7.97
CA MET A 131 1.64 18.92 -6.55
C MET A 131 0.41 19.07 -5.65
N THR A 132 -0.52 19.96 -6.02
CA THR A 132 -1.79 20.13 -5.29
C THR A 132 -2.62 18.85 -5.32
N HIS A 133 -2.69 18.16 -6.47
CA HIS A 133 -3.38 16.86 -6.56
C HIS A 133 -2.70 15.77 -5.72
N MET A 134 -1.37 15.70 -5.73
CA MET A 134 -0.60 14.77 -4.89
C MET A 134 -0.91 14.96 -3.40
N LEU A 135 -0.84 16.20 -2.89
CA LEU A 135 -1.14 16.50 -1.50
C LEU A 135 -2.59 16.18 -1.15
N LYS A 136 -3.53 16.52 -2.03
CA LYS A 136 -4.95 16.17 -1.84
C LYS A 136 -5.13 14.66 -1.72
N ARG A 137 -4.57 13.87 -2.65
CA ARG A 137 -4.66 12.40 -2.64
C ARG A 137 -4.07 11.81 -1.37
N VAL A 138 -2.87 12.24 -0.96
CA VAL A 138 -2.22 11.75 0.26
C VAL A 138 -3.06 12.01 1.52
N ASN A 139 -3.79 13.13 1.58
CA ASN A 139 -4.63 13.49 2.72
C ASN A 139 -6.03 12.83 2.69
N GLU A 140 -6.65 12.70 1.51
CA GLU A 140 -8.06 12.35 1.40
C GLU A 140 -8.31 10.92 0.88
N ALA A 141 -7.32 10.28 0.24
CA ALA A 141 -7.54 9.02 -0.45
C ALA A 141 -7.54 7.81 0.50
N ALA A 142 -8.73 7.29 0.78
CA ALA A 142 -8.91 6.13 1.63
C ALA A 142 -8.38 4.81 1.03
N ASP A 143 -8.14 4.75 -0.29
CA ASP A 143 -7.63 3.56 -0.98
C ASP A 143 -6.16 3.26 -0.60
N ILE A 144 -5.23 4.16 -0.91
CA ILE A 144 -3.80 4.03 -0.58
C ILE A 144 -3.54 4.08 0.93
N ALA A 145 -4.38 4.77 1.70
CA ALA A 145 -4.31 4.77 3.16
C ALA A 145 -4.71 3.40 3.75
N SER A 146 -5.80 2.80 3.27
CA SER A 146 -6.24 1.47 3.75
C SER A 146 -5.38 0.35 3.22
N MET A 147 -5.04 0.40 1.93
CA MET A 147 -4.25 -0.60 1.21
C MET A 147 -2.77 -0.20 1.12
N PHE A 148 -2.24 0.40 2.19
CA PHE A 148 -0.83 0.80 2.27
C PHE A 148 0.10 -0.36 1.93
N LYS A 149 1.25 -0.04 1.32
CA LYS A 149 2.20 -1.02 0.75
C LYS A 149 1.67 -1.91 -0.38
N SER A 150 0.38 -1.88 -0.71
CA SER A 150 -0.26 -2.76 -1.70
C SER A 150 -0.76 -1.99 -2.92
N LEU A 151 -1.46 -0.87 -2.68
CA LEU A 151 -1.88 0.09 -3.70
C LEU A 151 -1.09 1.39 -3.57
N CYS A 152 -0.82 2.03 -4.69
CA CYS A 152 -0.12 3.31 -4.79
C CYS A 152 -0.69 4.14 -5.93
N ASP A 153 -0.40 5.43 -5.87
CA ASP A 153 -0.63 6.32 -6.99
C ASP A 153 0.64 6.43 -7.83
N ILE A 154 0.46 6.63 -9.13
CA ILE A 154 1.55 6.69 -10.10
C ILE A 154 1.43 7.96 -10.92
N VAL A 155 2.54 8.65 -11.09
CA VAL A 155 2.65 9.80 -11.99
C VAL A 155 3.60 9.43 -13.09
N VAL A 156 3.10 9.45 -14.32
CA VAL A 156 3.90 9.22 -15.52
C VAL A 156 4.12 10.57 -16.19
N PHE A 157 5.37 11.01 -16.29
CA PHE A 157 5.73 12.24 -16.97
C PHE A 157 5.96 11.99 -18.47
N ASP A 158 5.79 13.05 -19.25
CA ASP A 158 6.38 13.09 -20.59
C ASP A 158 7.92 13.12 -20.53
N GLU A 159 8.56 12.98 -21.69
CA GLU A 159 10.03 13.01 -21.79
C GLU A 159 10.64 14.35 -21.34
N GLN A 160 9.84 15.42 -21.27
CA GLN A 160 10.26 16.78 -20.92
C GLN A 160 10.03 17.13 -19.43
N GLY A 161 9.32 16.27 -18.69
CA GLY A 161 8.91 16.50 -17.31
C GLY A 161 7.88 17.62 -17.14
N ILE A 162 7.12 17.99 -18.18
CA ILE A 162 6.16 19.11 -18.13
C ILE A 162 4.74 18.58 -17.93
N SER A 163 4.26 17.78 -18.87
CA SER A 163 2.95 17.15 -18.75
C SER A 163 3.06 15.83 -18.03
N SER A 164 1.98 15.44 -17.34
CA SER A 164 1.93 14.18 -16.62
C SER A 164 0.54 13.55 -16.61
N SER A 165 0.51 12.23 -16.44
CA SER A 165 -0.71 11.46 -16.19
C SER A 165 -0.64 10.81 -14.81
N TYR A 166 -1.65 11.06 -14.00
CA TYR A 166 -1.78 10.57 -12.62
C TYR A 166 -2.76 9.41 -12.56
N LEU A 167 -2.28 8.22 -12.25
CA LEU A 167 -3.04 6.99 -12.13
C LEU A 167 -3.27 6.69 -10.65
N GLU A 168 -4.53 6.63 -10.24
CA GLU A 168 -4.91 6.42 -8.84
C GLU A 168 -5.07 4.94 -8.50
N ALA A 169 -4.59 4.54 -7.31
CA ALA A 169 -4.82 3.23 -6.67
C ALA A 169 -4.39 2.01 -7.51
N PHE A 170 -3.22 2.10 -8.15
CA PHE A 170 -2.60 1.02 -8.93
C PHE A 170 -1.86 0.00 -8.03
N PRO A 171 -1.79 -1.30 -8.38
CA PRO A 171 -1.02 -2.28 -7.62
C PRO A 171 0.49 -2.00 -7.68
N CYS A 172 1.11 -1.72 -6.53
CA CYS A 172 2.53 -1.37 -6.49
C CYS A 172 3.44 -2.49 -7.00
N LEU A 173 3.04 -3.74 -6.77
CA LEU A 173 3.79 -4.91 -7.22
C LEU A 173 3.70 -5.17 -8.73
N LEU A 174 2.89 -4.39 -9.46
CA LEU A 174 2.82 -4.42 -10.93
C LEU A 174 3.58 -3.26 -11.60
N ILE A 175 4.36 -2.47 -10.85
CA ILE A 175 5.03 -1.28 -11.38
C ILE A 175 5.91 -1.58 -12.60
N SER A 176 6.69 -2.66 -12.59
CA SER A 176 7.57 -3.03 -13.71
C SER A 176 6.80 -3.36 -15.00
N ARG A 177 5.51 -3.63 -14.87
CA ARG A 177 4.58 -3.94 -15.96
C ARG A 177 3.50 -2.87 -16.09
N LEU A 178 3.78 -1.64 -15.64
CA LEU A 178 2.83 -0.53 -15.65
C LEU A 178 2.12 -0.41 -17.00
N SER A 179 2.85 -0.29 -18.10
CA SER A 179 2.26 -0.12 -19.43
C SER A 179 1.36 -1.28 -19.86
N LYS A 180 1.74 -2.52 -19.50
CA LYS A 180 0.94 -3.72 -19.79
C LYS A 180 -0.29 -3.82 -18.89
N GLY A 181 -0.22 -3.32 -17.66
CA GLY A 181 -1.29 -3.43 -16.65
C GLY A 181 -2.28 -2.26 -16.67
N SER A 182 -1.86 -1.07 -17.11
CA SER A 182 -2.69 0.14 -17.10
C SER A 182 -3.11 0.62 -18.49
N GLY A 183 -2.42 0.18 -19.54
CA GLY A 183 -2.60 0.68 -20.90
C GLY A 183 -1.99 2.06 -21.16
N HIS A 184 -1.25 2.63 -20.20
CA HIS A 184 -0.55 3.91 -20.36
C HIS A 184 0.94 3.68 -20.68
N ASN A 185 1.47 4.38 -21.69
CA ASN A 185 2.91 4.32 -21.97
C ASN A 185 3.70 5.05 -20.89
N ALA A 186 4.70 4.38 -20.32
CA ALA A 186 5.60 4.93 -19.30
C ALA A 186 7.03 5.07 -19.85
N ASN A 187 7.17 5.91 -20.88
CA ASN A 187 8.45 6.16 -21.54
C ASN A 187 9.29 7.23 -20.83
N GLY A 188 8.64 8.18 -20.16
CA GLY A 188 9.30 9.21 -19.36
C GLY A 188 9.51 8.79 -17.90
N PRO A 189 10.00 9.72 -17.07
CA PRO A 189 10.15 9.50 -15.63
C PRO A 189 8.84 9.14 -14.94
N VAL A 190 8.94 8.42 -13.83
CA VAL A 190 7.78 7.94 -13.06
C VAL A 190 7.96 8.25 -11.57
N ILE A 191 6.93 8.80 -10.95
CA ILE A 191 6.83 8.86 -9.48
C ILE A 191 5.80 7.84 -9.01
N VAL A 192 6.15 7.04 -8.01
CA VAL A 192 5.24 6.14 -7.31
C VAL A 192 5.03 6.63 -5.89
N ILE A 193 3.79 6.85 -5.49
CA ILE A 193 3.39 7.38 -4.19
C ILE A 193 2.72 6.25 -3.42
N SER A 194 3.32 5.80 -2.32
CA SER A 194 2.76 4.76 -1.47
C SER A 194 2.71 5.22 -0.03
N MET A 195 1.60 4.97 0.65
CA MET A 195 1.55 5.04 2.10
C MET A 195 2.32 3.85 2.68
N GLN A 196 3.15 4.09 3.70
CA GLN A 196 3.97 3.06 4.34
C GLN A 196 4.09 3.28 5.85
N THR A 197 4.38 2.20 6.55
CA THR A 197 4.71 2.18 7.98
C THR A 197 6.17 1.78 8.19
N GLY A 198 6.78 2.28 9.26
CA GLY A 198 8.12 1.91 9.67
C GLY A 198 8.22 0.50 10.27
N ASN A 199 9.42 0.14 10.72
CA ASN A 199 9.76 -1.20 11.21
C ASN A 199 9.22 -1.54 12.60
N PHE A 200 8.50 -0.63 13.26
CA PHE A 200 8.02 -0.80 14.63
C PHE A 200 6.61 -1.41 14.73
N THR A 201 6.11 -1.95 13.63
CA THR A 201 4.81 -2.63 13.55
C THR A 201 5.05 -4.13 13.45
N GLY A 202 5.02 -4.85 14.58
CA GLY A 202 5.29 -6.29 14.59
C GLY A 202 5.10 -6.94 15.96
N ALA A 203 4.92 -8.27 15.97
CA ALA A 203 4.80 -9.04 17.19
C ALA A 203 6.09 -8.93 18.03
N GLY A 204 5.96 -8.61 19.32
CA GLY A 204 7.09 -8.48 20.24
C GLY A 204 7.85 -7.15 20.15
N VAL A 205 7.39 -6.20 19.34
CA VAL A 205 7.94 -4.83 19.33
C VAL A 205 7.16 -3.98 20.33
N ASP A 206 7.88 -3.20 21.14
CA ASP A 206 7.26 -2.19 22.01
C ASP A 206 6.48 -1.17 21.14
N PRO A 207 5.16 -1.03 21.32
CA PRO A 207 4.40 -0.04 20.59
C PRO A 207 4.65 1.39 21.08
N PHE A 208 5.26 1.64 22.25
CA PHE A 208 5.44 2.99 22.81
C PHE A 208 6.89 3.32 23.21
N PRO A 209 7.91 3.08 22.37
CA PRO A 209 9.28 3.46 22.71
C PRO A 209 9.40 4.98 22.80
N ALA A 210 10.27 5.48 23.69
CA ALA A 210 10.48 6.92 23.88
C ALA A 210 10.87 7.66 22.59
N GLU A 211 11.59 6.98 21.68
CA GLU A 211 12.02 7.50 20.38
C GLU A 211 11.06 7.15 19.22
N ARG A 212 9.78 6.91 19.52
CA ARG A 212 8.78 6.52 18.51
C ARG A 212 8.50 7.62 17.49
N THR A 213 8.57 8.88 17.90
CA THR A 213 8.11 10.02 17.09
C THR A 213 9.31 10.80 16.56
N ILE A 214 9.27 11.13 15.28
CA ILE A 214 10.24 12.03 14.65
C ILE A 214 9.61 13.42 14.47
N PHE A 215 10.39 14.48 14.71
CA PHE A 215 9.90 15.87 14.66
C PHE A 215 10.56 16.72 13.57
N ALA A 216 11.53 16.20 12.83
CA ALA A 216 12.30 16.96 11.85
C ALA A 216 12.25 16.31 10.46
N ALA A 217 11.86 17.07 9.42
CA ALA A 217 11.71 16.58 8.06
C ALA A 217 12.94 15.82 7.52
N SER A 218 14.15 16.23 7.91
CA SER A 218 15.41 15.55 7.55
C SER A 218 15.50 14.10 8.04
N ALA A 219 14.74 13.74 9.07
CA ALA A 219 14.68 12.41 9.64
C ALA A 219 13.41 11.64 9.27
N ALA A 220 12.58 12.13 8.32
CA ALA A 220 11.31 11.49 7.92
C ALA A 220 11.46 10.05 7.42
N HIS A 221 12.63 9.65 6.92
CA HIS A 221 12.92 8.26 6.55
C HIS A 221 12.88 7.28 7.74
N ARG A 222 12.86 7.79 8.98
CA ARG A 222 12.71 7.03 10.23
C ARG A 222 11.29 7.07 10.80
N SER A 223 10.32 7.63 10.06
CA SER A 223 8.92 7.68 10.50
C SER A 223 8.34 6.29 10.67
N ASN A 224 7.56 6.11 11.74
CA ASN A 224 7.11 4.81 12.21
C ASN A 224 5.65 4.54 11.89
N SER A 225 4.83 5.56 12.04
CA SER A 225 3.42 5.63 11.71
C SER A 225 3.24 5.69 10.20
N LEU A 226 1.97 5.63 9.77
CA LEU A 226 1.64 5.71 8.37
C LEU A 226 2.06 7.07 7.81
N HIS A 227 2.87 7.08 6.76
CA HIS A 227 3.31 8.29 6.07
C HIS A 227 3.47 8.02 4.57
N PRO A 228 3.36 9.05 3.72
CA PRO A 228 3.54 8.91 2.28
C PRO A 228 5.03 8.86 1.92
N VAL A 229 5.34 7.98 0.98
CA VAL A 229 6.68 7.79 0.45
C VAL A 229 6.63 7.90 -1.08
N PHE A 230 7.48 8.76 -1.63
CA PHE A 230 7.58 9.09 -3.05
C PHE A 230 8.85 8.46 -3.62
N TYR A 231 8.68 7.58 -4.59
CA TYR A 231 9.75 6.90 -5.31
C TYR A 231 9.85 7.52 -6.70
N TYR A 232 10.99 8.14 -7.03
CA TYR A 232 11.23 8.66 -8.36
C TYR A 232 12.15 7.71 -9.14
N TYR A 233 11.71 7.35 -10.34
CA TYR A 233 12.45 6.56 -11.30
C TYR A 233 12.62 7.39 -12.57
N ASN A 234 13.86 7.63 -12.98
CA ASN A 234 14.15 8.27 -14.26
C ASN A 234 13.71 7.38 -15.44
N GLN A 235 13.78 6.06 -15.25
CA GLN A 235 13.24 5.06 -16.15
C GLN A 235 12.52 3.97 -15.35
N LEU A 236 11.37 3.50 -15.86
CA LEU A 236 10.60 2.45 -15.21
C LEU A 236 11.46 1.20 -14.93
N SER A 237 11.36 0.70 -13.71
CA SER A 237 12.11 -0.47 -13.26
C SER A 237 11.77 -1.73 -14.06
N THR A 238 12.77 -2.56 -14.33
CA THR A 238 12.60 -3.87 -14.98
C THR A 238 12.07 -4.94 -14.01
N ASP A 239 11.53 -6.03 -14.56
CA ASP A 239 11.11 -7.21 -13.77
C ASP A 239 12.27 -7.77 -12.93
N GLN A 240 13.51 -7.75 -13.45
CA GLN A 240 14.69 -8.23 -12.72
C GLN A 240 15.02 -7.32 -11.52
N GLN A 241 15.07 -6.00 -11.71
CA GLN A 241 15.27 -5.05 -10.60
C GLN A 241 14.17 -5.16 -9.54
N PHE A 242 12.95 -5.50 -9.95
CA PHE A 242 11.88 -5.80 -9.02
C PHE A 242 12.16 -7.06 -8.21
N LEU A 243 12.63 -8.14 -8.83
CA LEU A 243 13.01 -9.37 -8.11
C LEU A 243 14.21 -9.14 -7.16
N ASP A 244 15.17 -8.32 -7.56
CA ASP A 244 16.40 -8.04 -6.82
C ASP A 244 16.24 -6.97 -5.71
N ARG A 245 15.03 -6.42 -5.55
CA ARG A 245 14.75 -5.39 -4.55
C ARG A 245 15.05 -5.89 -3.13
N PRO A 246 15.38 -4.99 -2.18
CA PRO A 246 15.55 -5.37 -0.78
C PRO A 246 14.31 -6.09 -0.24
N LYS A 247 14.49 -7.19 0.51
CA LYS A 247 13.37 -8.06 0.95
C LYS A 247 12.26 -7.33 1.72
N LYS A 248 12.59 -6.23 2.42
CA LYS A 248 11.63 -5.43 3.19
C LYS A 248 10.93 -4.34 2.36
N TRP A 249 11.37 -4.12 1.13
CA TRP A 249 10.85 -3.07 0.26
C TRP A 249 9.77 -3.62 -0.67
N ILE A 250 8.77 -2.78 -0.92
CA ILE A 250 7.65 -3.10 -1.82
C ILE A 250 7.96 -2.79 -3.29
N LEU A 251 8.94 -1.91 -3.52
CA LEU A 251 9.32 -1.38 -4.82
C LEU A 251 10.83 -1.52 -5.01
N PRO A 252 11.33 -1.50 -6.26
CA PRO A 252 12.76 -1.49 -6.57
C PRO A 252 13.45 -0.23 -6.03
N ILE A 253 14.78 -0.25 -5.94
CA ILE A 253 15.55 0.92 -5.50
C ILE A 253 15.33 2.08 -6.49
N PRO A 254 14.82 3.24 -6.04
CA PRO A 254 14.58 4.40 -6.90
C PRO A 254 15.83 5.28 -7.06
N ASP A 255 15.81 6.17 -8.04
CA ASP A 255 16.87 7.17 -8.27
C ASP A 255 16.83 8.29 -7.23
N ARG A 256 15.63 8.62 -6.75
CA ARG A 256 15.39 9.52 -5.61
C ARG A 256 14.24 8.98 -4.76
N LEU A 257 14.34 9.20 -3.47
CA LEU A 257 13.35 8.77 -2.49
C LEU A 257 13.05 9.92 -1.55
N LEU A 258 11.76 10.20 -1.35
CA LEU A 258 11.28 11.14 -0.35
C LEU A 258 10.31 10.45 0.59
N HIS A 259 10.56 10.58 1.89
CA HIS A 259 9.56 10.33 2.92
C HIS A 259 9.03 11.67 3.37
N LEU A 260 7.71 11.89 3.33
CA LEU A 260 7.15 13.00 4.12
C LEU A 260 7.03 12.57 5.56
N MET A 261 7.09 13.54 6.46
CA MET A 261 6.96 13.29 7.89
C MET A 261 5.62 12.65 8.21
N GLU A 262 5.62 11.76 9.20
CA GLU A 262 4.38 11.23 9.78
C GLU A 262 3.61 12.32 10.53
N ASP A 263 2.28 12.24 10.49
CA ASP A 263 1.40 13.05 11.33
C ASP A 263 0.32 12.15 11.96
N PHE A 264 0.14 12.23 13.27
CA PHE A 264 -0.80 11.38 14.01
C PHE A 264 -2.28 11.68 13.70
N HIS A 265 -2.58 12.86 13.17
CA HIS A 265 -3.90 13.23 12.69
C HIS A 265 -4.11 12.87 11.22
N PHE A 266 -3.11 12.23 10.59
CA PHE A 266 -3.10 11.92 9.16
C PHE A 266 -3.25 13.19 8.28
N GLN A 267 -2.64 14.29 8.74
CA GLN A 267 -2.61 15.57 8.05
C GLN A 267 -1.20 15.82 7.49
N PHE A 268 -1.06 15.70 6.17
CA PHE A 268 0.18 15.86 5.43
C PHE A 268 0.21 17.18 4.65
N ASP A 269 -0.18 18.28 5.29
CA ASP A 269 -0.38 19.60 4.66
C ASP A 269 0.46 20.74 5.25
N ALA A 270 1.13 20.51 6.39
CA ALA A 270 2.06 21.47 6.97
C ALA A 270 3.08 22.05 5.96
N GLU A 271 3.21 23.38 5.97
CA GLU A 271 3.93 24.12 4.93
C GLU A 271 5.40 23.73 4.80
N THR A 272 6.11 23.58 5.93
CA THR A 272 7.56 23.34 5.93
C THR A 272 7.90 21.86 5.83
N THR A 273 7.23 21.00 6.60
CA THR A 273 7.55 19.57 6.68
C THR A 273 6.97 18.76 5.51
N HIS A 274 5.85 19.19 4.93
CA HIS A 274 5.17 18.47 3.86
C HIS A 274 5.26 19.22 2.53
N ALA A 275 4.60 20.37 2.40
CA ALA A 275 4.45 21.04 1.11
C ALA A 275 5.78 21.52 0.54
N LEU A 276 6.61 22.20 1.33
CA LEU A 276 7.93 22.68 0.92
C LEU A 276 8.86 21.52 0.56
N THR A 277 8.85 20.44 1.35
CA THR A 277 9.71 19.28 1.13
C THR A 277 9.32 18.55 -0.16
N LEU A 278 8.02 18.36 -0.40
CA LEU A 278 7.52 17.79 -1.65
C LEU A 278 7.88 18.68 -2.85
N ARG A 279 7.68 20.00 -2.74
CA ARG A 279 8.05 20.93 -3.81
C ARG A 279 9.54 20.83 -4.14
N ARG A 280 10.41 20.86 -3.12
CA ARG A 280 11.87 20.77 -3.32
C ARG A 280 12.28 19.46 -3.97
N PHE A 281 11.64 18.35 -3.62
CA PHE A 281 11.85 17.07 -4.29
C PHE A 281 11.42 17.09 -5.75
N LEU A 282 10.27 17.68 -6.07
CA LEU A 282 9.82 17.83 -7.46
C LEU A 282 10.74 18.76 -8.26
N GLU A 283 11.19 19.87 -7.67
CA GLU A 283 12.15 20.79 -8.30
C GLU A 283 13.50 20.12 -8.61
N ASP A 284 14.03 19.32 -7.66
CA ASP A 284 15.29 18.58 -7.84
C ASP A 284 15.17 17.45 -8.88
N THR A 285 14.05 16.71 -8.85
CA THR A 285 13.82 15.58 -9.76
C THR A 285 13.51 16.02 -11.19
N LEU A 286 12.75 17.10 -11.36
CA LEU A 286 12.35 17.62 -12.68
C LEU A 286 13.30 18.70 -13.21
N GLY A 287 14.22 19.21 -12.39
CA GLY A 287 15.16 20.27 -12.76
C GLY A 287 14.48 21.60 -13.10
N ARG A 288 13.35 21.91 -12.46
CA ARG A 288 12.50 23.07 -12.76
C ARG A 288 12.12 23.82 -11.49
N ASP A 289 11.92 25.12 -11.60
CA ASP A 289 11.41 25.95 -10.51
C ASP A 289 9.89 25.84 -10.45
N LEU A 290 9.35 25.46 -9.29
CA LEU A 290 7.92 25.24 -9.06
C LEU A 290 7.36 26.25 -8.04
N ARG A 291 8.02 27.40 -7.87
CA ARG A 291 7.50 28.48 -7.05
C ARG A 291 6.30 29.15 -7.70
N ASN A 292 5.32 29.51 -6.85
CA ASN A 292 4.29 30.47 -7.22
C ASN A 292 4.91 31.86 -7.25
N TRP A 293 4.68 32.56 -8.36
CA TRP A 293 5.10 33.94 -8.56
C TRP A 293 3.87 34.85 -8.53
N PHE A 294 4.01 36.01 -7.90
CA PHE A 294 2.97 37.03 -8.00
C PHE A 294 2.98 37.67 -9.39
N ALA A 295 1.84 38.20 -9.84
CA ALA A 295 1.71 38.82 -11.16
C ALA A 295 2.77 39.92 -11.41
N ASP A 296 3.10 40.70 -10.37
CA ASP A 296 4.11 41.75 -10.43
C ASP A 296 5.52 41.18 -10.64
N ASP A 297 5.85 40.04 -10.01
CA ASP A 297 7.12 39.36 -10.19
C ASP A 297 7.21 38.76 -11.60
N CYS A 298 6.14 38.13 -12.09
CA CYS A 298 6.07 37.61 -13.46
C CYS A 298 6.26 38.73 -14.49
N LEU A 299 5.60 39.87 -14.31
CA LEU A 299 5.75 41.03 -15.19
C LEU A 299 7.20 41.52 -15.18
N LYS A 300 7.80 41.69 -14.00
CA LYS A 300 9.19 42.10 -13.86
C LYS A 300 10.15 41.11 -14.52
N MET A 301 9.93 39.80 -14.36
CA MET A 301 10.75 38.77 -15.00
C MET A 301 10.58 38.79 -16.51
N SER A 302 9.36 38.97 -17.04
CA SER A 302 9.12 39.03 -18.48
C SER A 302 9.84 40.20 -19.15
N MET A 303 10.09 41.27 -18.40
CA MET A 303 10.80 42.47 -18.88
C MET A 303 12.32 42.38 -18.70
N THR A 304 12.82 41.48 -17.85
CA THR A 304 14.25 41.46 -17.44
C THR A 304 14.97 40.13 -17.74
N ALA A 305 14.25 39.04 -18.02
CA ALA A 305 14.81 37.72 -18.27
C ALA A 305 14.47 37.21 -19.68
N SER A 306 15.40 36.45 -20.26
CA SER A 306 15.25 35.83 -21.58
C SER A 306 14.36 34.58 -21.59
N SER A 307 14.09 34.02 -20.41
CA SER A 307 13.29 32.83 -20.20
C SER A 307 12.43 32.98 -18.95
N LEU A 308 11.14 32.71 -19.07
CA LEU A 308 10.21 32.71 -17.94
C LEU A 308 10.15 31.31 -17.28
N PRO A 309 9.98 31.24 -15.95
CA PRO A 309 9.64 29.99 -15.29
C PRO A 309 8.25 29.49 -15.75
N LEU A 310 7.97 28.20 -15.54
CA LEU A 310 6.65 27.63 -15.81
C LEU A 310 5.66 28.14 -14.74
N GLY A 311 4.78 29.06 -15.12
CA GLY A 311 3.78 29.66 -14.23
C GLY A 311 2.95 30.72 -14.93
#